data_AF-A0A7W6F3H5-F1
#
_entry.id   AF-A0A7W6F3H5-F1
#
_cell.length_a   1.000
_cell.length_b   1.000
_cell.length_c   1.000
_cell.angle_alpha   90.00
_cell.angle_beta   90.00
_cell.angle_gamma   90.00
#
_symmetry.space_group_name_H-M   'P 1'
#
loop_
_entity.id
_entity.type
_entity.pdbx_description
1 polymer ?
#
loop_
_entity_poly.entity_id
_entity_poly.type
_entity_poly.pdbx_seq_one_letter_code
_entity_poly.pdbx_strand_id
1 'polypeptide(L)'
;MTMHDLSNLQLGIRRSAEMAAVFMIGDGLLGLLQPRRHVDLWRSEVEAVDLLVRPFADHPGRRRAYGLLQLGAGLLLAATLTRRA
;
A
#
# COMPACT_ATOMS: atom_id res chain seq x y z
N MET A 1 29.51 13.06 -0.83
CA MET A 1 28.47 12.50 -1.73
C MET A 1 28.49 13.31 -3.00
N THR A 2 28.72 12.66 -4.13
CA THR A 2 28.90 13.34 -5.44
C THR A 2 27.54 13.67 -6.07
N MET A 3 27.51 14.52 -7.11
CA MET A 3 26.27 14.84 -7.85
C MET A 3 25.59 13.59 -8.43
N HIS A 4 26.37 12.59 -8.85
CA HIS A 4 25.86 11.31 -9.35
C HIS A 4 25.17 10.48 -8.25
N ASP A 5 25.70 10.48 -7.03
CA ASP A 5 25.11 9.77 -5.90
C ASP A 5 23.74 10.36 -5.52
N LEU A 6 23.61 11.69 -5.56
CA LEU A 6 22.35 12.38 -5.29
C LEU A 6 21.29 12.06 -6.35
N SER A 7 21.67 11.99 -7.63
CA SER A 7 20.79 11.58 -8.74
C SER A 7 20.30 10.13 -8.58
N ASN A 8 21.21 9.21 -8.28
CA ASN A 8 20.87 7.80 -8.07
C ASN A 8 19.93 7.61 -6.87
N LEU A 9 20.14 8.35 -5.78
CA LEU A 9 19.25 8.34 -4.63
C LEU A 9 17.85 8.85 -4.99
N GLN A 10 17.76 9.96 -5.72
CA GLN A 10 16.48 10.52 -6.16
C GLN A 10 15.71 9.55 -7.07
N LEU A 11 16.40 8.87 -7.98
CA LEU A 11 15.81 7.85 -8.83
C LEU A 11 15.31 6.64 -8.01
N GLY A 12 16.11 6.20 -7.04
CA GLY A 12 15.73 5.15 -6.09
C GLY A 12 14.45 5.50 -5.35
N ILE A 13 14.38 6.71 -4.79
CA ILE A 13 13.17 7.21 -4.09
C ILE A 13 11.95 7.21 -5.02
N ARG A 14 12.07 7.72 -6.25
CA ARG A 14 10.96 7.72 -7.22
C ARG A 14 10.48 6.31 -7.54
N ARG A 15 11.39 5.36 -7.74
CA ARG A 15 11.06 3.95 -7.99
C ARG A 15 10.39 3.30 -6.78
N SER A 16 10.89 3.54 -5.58
CA SER A 16 10.26 3.04 -4.35
C SER A 16 8.88 3.63 -4.14
N ALA A 17 8.68 4.90 -4.46
CA ALA A 17 7.37 5.55 -4.40
C ALA A 17 6.38 4.96 -5.42
N GLU A 18 6.83 4.67 -6.64
CA GLU A 18 6.03 3.98 -7.66
C GLU A 18 5.63 2.58 -7.17
N MET A 19 6.57 1.81 -6.63
CA MET A 19 6.28 0.49 -6.06
C MET A 19 5.28 0.59 -4.91
N ALA A 20 5.43 1.57 -4.02
CA ALA A 20 4.46 1.80 -2.94
C ALA A 20 3.07 2.11 -3.49
N ALA A 21 2.95 2.95 -4.52
CA ALA A 21 1.68 3.24 -5.17
C ALA A 21 1.03 1.97 -5.75
N VAL A 22 1.79 1.13 -6.45
CA VAL A 22 1.31 -0.16 -6.98
C VAL A 22 0.78 -1.06 -5.88
N PHE A 23 1.54 -1.22 -4.78
CA PHE A 23 1.10 -2.03 -3.64
C PHE A 23 -0.16 -1.47 -2.98
N MET A 24 -0.25 -0.15 -2.79
CA MET A 24 -1.43 0.49 -2.19
C MET A 24 -2.68 0.33 -3.06
N ILE A 25 -2.54 0.45 -4.39
CA ILE A 25 -3.64 0.24 -5.34
C ILE A 25 -4.10 -1.22 -5.29
N GLY A 26 -3.16 -2.17 -5.39
CA GLY A 26 -3.47 -3.60 -5.35
C GLY A 26 -4.10 -4.03 -4.02
N ASP A 27 -3.50 -3.65 -2.89
CA ASP A 27 -4.00 -3.95 -1.55
C ASP A 27 -5.35 -3.26 -1.29
N GLY A 28 -5.52 -2.03 -1.78
CA GLY A 28 -6.78 -1.31 -1.74
C GLY A 28 -7.90 -2.04 -2.48
N LEU A 29 -7.64 -2.47 -3.72
CA LEU A 29 -8.60 -3.25 -4.53
C LEU A 29 -8.95 -4.59 -3.88
N LEU A 30 -7.96 -5.33 -3.36
CA LEU A 30 -8.22 -6.59 -2.64
C LEU A 30 -9.03 -6.36 -1.36
N GLY A 31 -8.70 -5.31 -0.60
CA GLY A 31 -9.45 -4.89 0.59
C GLY A 31 -10.90 -4.48 0.29
N LEU A 32 -11.18 -3.95 -0.90
CA LEU A 32 -12.52 -3.55 -1.34
C LEU A 32 -13.36 -4.74 -1.81
N LEU A 33 -12.79 -5.50 -2.75
CA LEU A 33 -13.50 -6.52 -3.50
C LEU A 33 -13.55 -7.85 -2.75
N GLN A 34 -12.51 -8.15 -1.97
CA GLN A 34 -12.32 -9.45 -1.32
C GLN A 34 -11.88 -9.33 0.15
N PRO A 35 -12.53 -8.47 0.97
CA PRO A 35 -12.04 -8.10 2.31
C PRO A 35 -11.83 -9.28 3.24
N ARG A 36 -12.71 -10.29 3.22
CA ARG A 36 -12.61 -11.46 4.10
C ARG A 36 -11.44 -12.35 3.70
N ARG A 37 -11.44 -12.85 2.46
CA ARG A 37 -10.35 -13.66 1.90
C ARG A 37 -8.99 -12.99 2.06
N HIS A 38 -8.93 -11.69 1.80
CA HIS A 38 -7.70 -10.92 1.95
C HIS A 38 -7.21 -10.92 3.39
N VAL A 39 -8.04 -10.53 4.35
CA VAL A 39 -7.70 -10.54 5.79
C VAL A 39 -7.32 -11.93 6.29
N ASP A 40 -8.06 -12.97 5.89
CA ASP A 40 -7.85 -14.33 6.37
C ASP A 40 -6.51 -14.92 5.91
N LEU A 41 -5.99 -14.53 4.73
CA LEU A 41 -4.65 -14.94 4.26
C LEU A 41 -3.50 -14.36 5.09
N TRP A 42 -3.72 -13.25 5.80
CA TRP A 42 -2.69 -12.58 6.58
C TRP A 42 -2.78 -12.89 8.08
N ARG A 43 -3.75 -13.70 8.52
CA ARG A 43 -3.74 -14.23 9.89
C ARG A 43 -2.53 -15.14 10.06
N SER A 44 -1.77 -14.94 11.13
CA SER A 44 -0.56 -15.73 11.37
C SER A 44 -0.27 -15.84 12.87
N GLU A 45 0.55 -16.82 13.24
CA GLU A 45 1.06 -16.95 14.61
C GLU A 45 2.13 -15.91 14.95
N VAL A 46 2.60 -15.13 13.95
CA VAL A 46 3.53 -14.02 14.17
C VAL A 46 2.74 -12.82 14.67
N GLU A 47 2.90 -12.52 15.96
CA GLU A 47 2.14 -11.48 16.66
C GLU A 47 2.17 -10.12 15.94
N ALA A 48 3.33 -9.71 15.41
CA ALA A 48 3.46 -8.45 14.69
C ALA A 48 2.57 -8.37 13.44
N VAL A 49 2.40 -9.48 12.71
CA VAL A 49 1.54 -9.54 11.52
C VAL A 49 0.07 -9.60 11.96
N ASP A 50 -0.25 -10.40 12.98
CA ASP A 50 -1.62 -10.50 13.48
C ASP A 50 -2.13 -9.16 14.02
N LEU A 51 -1.29 -8.39 14.74
CA LEU A 51 -1.64 -7.06 15.23
C LEU A 51 -2.06 -6.08 14.12
N LEU A 52 -1.49 -6.21 12.91
CA LEU A 52 -1.86 -5.37 11.77
C LEU A 52 -3.21 -5.75 11.16
N VAL A 53 -3.59 -7.03 11.28
CA VAL A 53 -4.73 -7.63 10.58
C VAL A 53 -5.95 -7.76 11.49
N ARG A 54 -5.74 -8.04 12.78
CA ARG A 54 -6.75 -8.21 13.82
C ARG A 54 -7.79 -7.09 13.86
N PRO A 55 -7.46 -5.81 13.61
CA PRO A 55 -8.47 -4.78 13.45
C PRO A 55 -9.53 -5.14 12.39
N PHE A 56 -9.14 -5.74 11.28
CA PHE A 56 -10.05 -6.02 10.18
C PHE A 56 -10.78 -7.37 10.32
N ALA A 57 -10.36 -8.23 11.25
CA ALA A 57 -10.98 -9.51 11.53
C ALA A 57 -12.46 -9.33 11.85
N ASP A 58 -13.32 -10.08 11.17
CA ASP A 58 -14.78 -10.06 11.28
C ASP A 58 -15.48 -8.72 10.97
N HIS A 59 -14.72 -7.70 10.55
CA HIS A 59 -15.21 -6.37 10.21
C HIS A 59 -14.94 -6.02 8.74
N PRO A 60 -15.57 -6.70 7.76
CA PRO A 60 -15.30 -6.51 6.34
C PRO A 60 -15.60 -5.08 5.87
N GLY A 61 -16.57 -4.38 6.49
CA GLY A 61 -16.84 -2.97 6.20
C GLY A 61 -15.64 -2.06 6.50
N ARG A 62 -14.95 -2.31 7.62
CA ARG A 62 -13.74 -1.57 8.01
C ARG A 62 -12.61 -1.81 7.02
N ARG A 63 -12.43 -3.05 6.56
CA ARG A 63 -11.41 -3.36 5.55
C ARG A 63 -11.70 -2.68 4.21
N ARG A 64 -12.97 -2.64 3.77
CA ARG A 64 -13.38 -1.92 2.56
C ARG A 64 -13.12 -0.42 2.67
N ALA A 65 -13.50 0.21 3.78
CA ALA A 65 -13.23 1.63 4.01
C ALA A 65 -11.73 1.92 3.96
N TYR A 66 -10.92 1.10 4.64
CA TYR A 66 -9.47 1.21 4.56
C TYR A 66 -8.92 0.96 3.14
N GLY A 67 -9.54 0.06 2.39
CA GLY A 67 -9.20 -0.21 0.99
C GLY A 67 -9.48 0.98 0.06
N LEU A 68 -10.60 1.69 0.26
CA LEU A 68 -10.89 2.95 -0.46
C LEU A 68 -9.80 3.99 -0.18
N LEU A 69 -9.42 4.14 1.09
CA LEU A 69 -8.38 5.09 1.50
C LEU A 69 -7.03 4.73 0.87
N GLN A 70 -6.62 3.46 0.91
CA GLN A 70 -5.38 2.99 0.30
C GLN A 70 -5.39 3.18 -1.22
N LEU A 71 -6.48 2.81 -1.89
CA LEU A 71 -6.62 2.98 -3.33
C LEU A 71 -6.51 4.46 -3.72
N GLY A 72 -7.25 5.34 -3.02
CA GLY A 72 -7.18 6.78 -3.24
C GLY A 72 -5.78 7.33 -3.02
N ALA A 73 -5.12 6.95 -1.92
CA ALA A 73 -3.77 7.40 -1.61
C ALA A 73 -2.73 6.89 -2.63
N GLY A 74 -2.85 5.63 -3.09
CA GLY A 74 -1.98 5.07 -4.13
C GLY A 74 -2.14 5.78 -5.48
N LEU A 75 -3.38 6.07 -5.88
CA LEU A 75 -3.67 6.85 -7.10
C LEU A 75 -3.13 8.29 -7.00
N LEU A 76 -3.29 8.93 -5.85
CA LEU A 76 -2.72 10.26 -5.60
C LEU A 76 -1.19 10.23 -5.67
N LEU A 77 -0.54 9.24 -5.04
CA LEU A 77 0.91 9.08 -5.08
C LEU A 77 1.41 8.91 -6.52
N ALA A 78 0.83 7.97 -7.29
CA ALA A 78 1.15 7.75 -8.70
C ALA A 78 0.97 9.04 -9.53
N ALA A 79 -0.16 9.74 -9.36
CA ALA A 79 -0.43 10.99 -10.07
C ALA A 79 0.59 12.10 -9.74
N THR A 80 1.15 12.12 -8.53
CA THR A 80 2.21 13.08 -8.17
C THR A 80 3.58 12.73 -8.76
N LEU A 81 3.82 11.46 -9.04
CA LEU A 81 5.04 11.01 -9.73
C LEU A 81 5.00 11.36 -11.22
N THR A 82 3.84 11.23 -11.86
CA THR A 82 3.64 11.62 -13.27
C THR A 82 3.80 13.11 -13.52
N ARG A 83 3.33 13.97 -12.60
CA ARG A 83 3.38 15.44 -12.76
C ARG A 83 4.79 16.05 -12.65
N ARG A 84 5.82 15.24 -12.37
CA ARG A 84 7.21 15.70 -12.16
C ARG A 84 8.24 14.86 -12.94
N ALA A 85 7.80 14.03 -13.87
CA ALA A 85 8.64 13.31 -14.84
C ALA A 85 8.61 14.08 -16.17
#